data_AF-A0A0Q9MY53-F1
#
_entry.id   AF-A0A0Q9MY53-F1
#
_cell.length_a   1.000
_cell.length_b   1.000
_cell.length_c   1.000
_cell.angle_alpha   90.00
_cell.angle_beta   90.00
_cell.angle_gamma   90.00
#
_symmetry.space_group_name_H-M   'P 1'
#
loop_
_entity.id
_entity.type
_entity.pdbx_description
1 polymer ?
#
loop_
_entity_poly.entity_id
_entity_poly.type
_entity_poly.pdbx_seq_one_letter_code
_entity_poly.pdbx_strand_id
1 'polypeptide(L)'
;MARNGNQRAAEAPLRPAEPAAHWKALKEGDRVRVRRAPGYETSGFVDAITWDHTAVWVDLDDGHGRTLLHCSDGVEIVPQDA
;
A
#
# COMPACT_ATOMS: atom_id res chain seq x y z
N MET A 1 31.00 8.94 28.79
CA MET A 1 30.40 8.05 27.77
C MET A 1 28.88 8.14 27.89
N ALA A 2 28.20 8.82 26.96
CA ALA A 2 26.74 8.94 27.00
C ALA A 2 26.11 7.68 26.39
N ARG A 3 25.20 7.02 27.12
CA ARG A 3 24.47 5.85 26.63
C ARG A 3 23.46 6.31 25.59
N ASN A 4 23.71 5.93 24.34
CA ASN A 4 22.84 6.15 23.19
C ASN A 4 21.66 5.15 23.22
N GLY A 5 20.84 5.22 24.26
CA GLY A 5 19.60 4.46 24.37
C GLY A 5 18.46 5.40 24.06
N ASN A 6 17.94 5.38 22.83
CA ASN A 6 16.57 5.76 22.43
C ASN A 6 16.39 6.10 20.93
N GLN A 7 17.39 5.91 20.05
CA GLN A 7 17.20 6.18 18.62
C GLN A 7 16.05 5.35 18.00
N ARG A 8 15.86 4.10 18.44
CA ARG A 8 14.76 3.23 17.95
C ARG A 8 13.36 3.75 18.27
N ALA A 9 13.18 4.54 19.31
CA ALA A 9 11.88 5.09 19.68
C ALA A 9 11.47 6.27 18.79
N ALA A 10 12.44 6.99 18.21
CA ALA A 10 12.18 8.09 17.28
C ALA A 10 11.90 7.61 15.84
N GLU A 11 12.35 6.40 15.48
CA GLU A 11 12.16 5.81 14.14
C GLU A 11 10.87 5.00 14.01
N ALA A 12 10.20 4.67 15.12
CA ALA A 12 8.97 3.91 15.09
C ALA A 12 7.77 4.80 14.72
N PRO A 13 6.82 4.31 13.89
CA PRO A 13 5.59 5.03 13.61
C PRO A 13 4.83 5.36 14.90
N LEU A 14 4.29 6.57 15.00
CA LEU A 14 3.42 6.96 16.12
C LEU A 14 2.20 6.03 16.27
N ARG A 15 1.73 5.48 15.15
CA ARG A 15 0.71 4.44 15.07
C ARG A 15 1.13 3.41 14.01
N PRO A 16 1.16 2.10 14.32
CA PRO A 16 1.38 1.06 13.32
C PRO A 16 0.28 1.13 12.25
N ALA A 17 0.67 1.02 10.99
CA ALA A 17 -0.27 0.78 9.90
C ALA A 17 -0.60 -0.72 9.88
N GLU A 18 -1.87 -1.07 10.01
CA GLU A 18 -2.33 -2.45 9.99
C GLU A 18 -3.07 -2.72 8.66
N PRO A 19 -2.37 -3.26 7.64
CA PRO A 19 -2.99 -3.52 6.36
C PRO A 19 -4.05 -4.63 6.50
N ALA A 20 -5.18 -4.43 5.81
CA ALA A 20 -6.26 -5.41 5.78
C ALA A 20 -5.79 -6.75 5.16
N ALA A 21 -6.47 -7.85 5.49
CA ALA A 21 -6.06 -9.18 5.04
C ALA A 21 -5.95 -9.30 3.50
N HIS A 22 -6.83 -8.62 2.75
CA HIS A 22 -6.79 -8.64 1.29
C HIS A 22 -5.56 -7.90 0.71
N TRP A 23 -5.01 -6.89 1.40
CA TRP A 23 -3.74 -6.25 1.03
C TRP A 23 -2.56 -7.21 1.20
N LYS A 24 -2.57 -7.97 2.30
CA LYS A 24 -1.51 -8.96 2.59
C LYS A 24 -1.49 -10.12 1.60
N ALA A 25 -2.61 -10.37 0.92
CA ALA A 25 -2.73 -11.43 -0.07
C ALA A 25 -2.25 -11.03 -1.48
N LEU A 26 -2.03 -9.72 -1.72
CA LEU A 26 -1.57 -9.21 -3.02
C LEU A 26 -0.20 -9.76 -3.38
N LYS A 27 0.03 -9.91 -4.68
CA LYS A 27 1.29 -10.31 -5.29
C LYS A 27 1.63 -9.41 -6.46
N GLU A 28 2.92 -9.30 -6.76
CA GLU A 28 3.39 -8.65 -7.99
C GLU A 28 2.76 -9.34 -9.21
N GLY A 29 2.26 -8.53 -10.15
CA GLY A 29 1.53 -8.96 -11.33
C GLY A 29 0.01 -9.13 -11.14
N ASP A 30 -0.52 -9.05 -9.91
CA ASP A 30 -1.96 -9.18 -9.69
C ASP A 30 -2.74 -8.05 -10.39
N ARG A 31 -3.83 -8.43 -11.09
CA ARG A 31 -4.81 -7.47 -11.60
C ARG A 31 -5.67 -6.98 -10.44
N VAL A 32 -5.78 -5.67 -10.27
CA VAL A 32 -6.49 -5.07 -9.15
C VAL A 32 -7.43 -3.95 -9.58
N ARG A 33 -8.44 -3.72 -8.77
CA ARG A 33 -9.26 -2.52 -8.76
C ARG A 33 -8.82 -1.62 -7.61
N VAL A 34 -8.58 -0.34 -7.89
CA VAL A 34 -8.23 0.68 -6.91
C VAL A 34 -9.43 1.62 -6.75
N ARG A 35 -9.92 1.76 -5.52
CA ARG A 35 -11.01 2.69 -5.17
C ARG A 35 -10.51 3.72 -4.19
N ARG A 36 -10.83 5.00 -4.43
CA ARG A 36 -10.58 6.09 -3.49
C ARG A 36 -11.85 6.90 -3.30
N ALA A 37 -12.20 7.15 -2.04
CA ALA A 37 -13.32 8.01 -1.73
C ALA A 37 -12.94 9.50 -1.90
N PRO A 38 -13.83 10.35 -2.44
CA PRO A 38 -15.10 10.01 -3.07
C PRO A 38 -14.99 9.74 -4.58
N GLY A 39 -15.60 8.65 -5.05
CA GLY A 39 -16.00 8.47 -6.46
C GLY A 39 -14.89 8.12 -7.46
N TYR A 40 -13.65 7.90 -7.02
CA TYR A 40 -12.58 7.47 -7.90
C TYR A 40 -12.46 5.94 -7.89
N GLU A 41 -12.53 5.33 -9.08
CA GLU A 41 -12.29 3.90 -9.29
C GLU A 41 -11.50 3.73 -10.59
N THR A 42 -10.40 2.97 -10.53
CA THR A 42 -9.61 2.59 -11.70
C THR A 42 -9.10 1.16 -11.55
N SER A 43 -8.61 0.57 -12.64
CA SER A 43 -7.93 -0.72 -12.62
C SER A 43 -6.44 -0.55 -12.83
N GLY A 44 -5.67 -1.58 -12.50
CA GLY A 44 -4.23 -1.59 -12.70
C GLY A 44 -3.62 -2.94 -12.36
N PHE A 45 -2.29 -2.99 -12.44
CA PHE A 45 -1.51 -4.16 -12.04
C PHE A 45 -0.60 -3.82 -10.87
N VAL A 46 -0.48 -4.74 -9.91
CA VAL A 46 0.50 -4.61 -8.83
C VAL A 46 1.90 -4.73 -9.42
N ASP A 47 2.71 -3.70 -9.25
CA ASP A 47 4.09 -3.65 -9.74
C ASP A 47 5.08 -4.12 -8.66
N ALA A 48 4.91 -3.67 -7.41
CA ALA A 48 5.77 -4.02 -6.29
C ALA A 48 5.05 -3.84 -4.95
N ILE A 49 5.45 -4.59 -3.91
CA ILE A 49 4.86 -4.54 -2.57
C ILE A 49 5.95 -4.30 -1.52
N THR A 50 5.71 -3.43 -0.54
CA THR A 50 6.65 -3.26 0.58
C THR A 50 6.64 -4.51 1.47
N TRP A 51 7.78 -4.82 2.10
CA TRP A 51 7.94 -6.05 2.89
C TRP A 51 6.90 -6.22 4.03
N ASP A 52 6.40 -5.10 4.56
CA ASP A 52 5.41 -5.03 5.64
C ASP A 52 3.96 -4.95 5.11
N HIS A 53 3.77 -4.99 3.79
CA HIS A 53 2.50 -4.88 3.08
C HIS A 53 1.70 -3.60 3.37
N THR A 54 2.34 -2.56 3.91
CA THR A 54 1.67 -1.29 4.23
C THR A 54 1.50 -0.40 3.01
N ALA A 55 2.35 -0.57 2.00
CA ALA A 55 2.25 0.14 0.72
C ALA A 55 2.47 -0.76 -0.49
N VAL A 56 1.80 -0.40 -1.59
CA VAL A 56 1.80 -1.14 -2.85
C VAL A 56 2.01 -0.15 -4.01
N TRP A 57 2.91 -0.47 -4.93
CA TRP A 57 3.00 0.20 -6.22
C TRP A 57 2.02 -0.46 -7.20
N VAL A 58 1.17 0.34 -7.83
CA VAL A 58 0.23 -0.10 -8.86
C VAL A 58 0.45 0.70 -10.13
N ASP A 59 0.58 0.03 -11.26
CA ASP A 59 0.52 0.68 -12.58
C ASP A 59 -0.96 0.84 -12.98
N LEU A 60 -1.45 2.08 -12.98
CA LEU A 60 -2.86 2.40 -13.18
C LEU A 60 -3.19 2.59 -14.67
N ASP A 61 -4.32 2.02 -15.12
CA ASP A 61 -4.73 2.02 -16.52
C ASP A 61 -5.23 3.39 -17.04
N ASP A 62 -5.55 4.32 -16.13
CA ASP A 62 -6.16 5.63 -16.44
C ASP A 62 -5.14 6.72 -16.78
N GLY A 63 -3.89 6.34 -17.03
CA GLY A 63 -2.80 7.24 -17.42
C GLY A 63 -2.11 7.95 -16.26
N HIS A 64 -2.48 7.64 -15.01
CA HIS A 64 -1.73 8.08 -13.84
C HIS A 64 -0.41 7.32 -13.65
N GLY A 65 -0.23 6.21 -14.36
CA GLY A 65 0.98 5.39 -14.35
C GLY A 65 1.26 4.77 -12.98
N ARG A 66 2.54 4.47 -12.74
CA ARG A 66 3.00 3.82 -11.51
C ARG A 66 2.79 4.72 -10.28
N THR A 67 1.89 4.30 -9.40
CA THR A 67 1.43 5.06 -8.24
C THR A 67 1.64 4.27 -6.96
N LEU A 68 2.20 4.91 -5.91
CA LEU A 68 2.32 4.32 -4.58
C LEU A 68 1.03 4.55 -3.79
N LEU A 69 0.48 3.46 -3.23
CA LEU A 69 -0.73 3.45 -2.42
C LEU A 69 -0.38 2.95 -1.03
N HIS A 70 -0.71 3.70 0.02
CA HIS A 70 -0.53 3.26 1.40
C HIS A 70 -1.89 2.93 2.04
N CYS A 71 -1.94 1.88 2.87
CA CYS A 71 -3.20 1.38 3.46
C CYS A 71 -3.93 2.38 4.35
N SER A 72 -3.27 3.45 4.79
CA SER A 72 -3.88 4.55 5.55
C SER A 72 -4.42 5.69 4.68
N ASP A 73 -4.29 5.63 3.36
CA ASP A 73 -4.69 6.72 2.45
C ASP A 73 -6.20 6.74 2.15
N GLY A 74 -6.99 5.88 2.80
CA GLY A 74 -8.41 5.73 2.49
C GLY A 74 -8.66 5.12 1.10
N VAL A 75 -7.69 4.32 0.63
CA VAL A 75 -7.75 3.57 -0.62
C VAL A 75 -8.11 2.11 -0.35
N GLU A 76 -8.91 1.51 -1.22
CA GLU A 76 -9.22 0.08 -1.23
C GLU A 76 -8.59 -0.53 -2.50
N ILE A 77 -7.89 -1.66 -2.33
CA ILE A 77 -7.27 -2.40 -3.44
C ILE A 77 -7.87 -3.80 -3.44
N VAL A 78 -8.69 -4.11 -4.43
CA VAL A 78 -9.40 -5.39 -4.50
C VAL A 78 -8.84 -6.19 -5.67
N PRO A 79 -8.37 -7.44 -5.45
CA PRO A 79 -8.03 -8.35 -6.55
C PRO A 79 -9.20 -8.50 -7.52
N GLN A 80 -8.93 -8.45 -8.82
CA GLN A 80 -9.89 -8.83 -9.83
C GLN A 80 -9.60 -10.30 -10.17
N ASP A 81 -10.53 -11.20 -9.87
CA ASP A 81 -10.44 -12.58 -10.36
C ASP A 81 -10.26 -12.57 -11.89
N ALA A 82 -9.36 -13.41 -12.38
CA ALA A 82 -9.10 -13.61 -13.80
C ALA A 82 -10.21 -14.42 -14.47
#